data_AF-A0AA94L259-F1
#
_entry.id   AF-A0AA94L259-F1
#
_cell.length_a   1.000
_cell.length_b   1.000
_cell.length_c   1.000
_cell.angle_alpha   90.00
_cell.angle_beta   90.00
_cell.angle_gamma   90.00
#
_symmetry.space_group_name_H-M   'P 1'
#
loop_
_entity.id
_entity.type
_entity.pdbx_description
1 polymer ?
#
loop_
_entity_poly.entity_id
_entity_poly.type
_entity_poly.pdbx_seq_one_letter_code
_entity_poly.pdbx_strand_id
1 'polypeptide(L)'
;MIQRMLDNPAATVAAGFGVSLRTARKWMKRYREGGLASLADASSRPRHCRNRLTELDVSRIFELRKKRQTGDAIALRLGLCRSTVFR
;
A
#
# COMPACT_ATOMS: atom_id res chain seq x y z
N MET A 1 3.14 -22.13 8.67
CA MET A 1 2.67 -22.40 7.29
C MET A 1 3.82 -22.65 6.32
N ILE A 2 4.71 -21.69 6.02
CA ILE A 2 5.84 -21.85 5.07
C ILE A 2 6.74 -23.05 5.40
N GLN A 3 7.17 -23.19 6.66
CA GLN A 3 8.02 -24.33 7.07
C GLN A 3 7.37 -25.68 6.74
N ARG A 4 6.07 -25.84 7.01
CA ARG A 4 5.34 -27.08 6.67
C ARG A 4 5.25 -27.34 5.16
N MET A 5 5.32 -26.30 4.33
CA MET A 5 5.31 -26.43 2.87
C MET A 5 6.68 -26.86 2.29
N LEU A 6 7.74 -26.92 3.10
CA LEU A 6 9.04 -27.46 2.68
C LEU A 6 8.99 -28.99 2.60
N ASP A 7 8.32 -29.61 3.57
CA ASP A 7 8.26 -31.08 3.70
C ASP A 7 6.93 -31.67 3.21
N ASN A 8 5.92 -30.85 2.95
CA ASN A 8 4.58 -31.31 2.57
C ASN A 8 4.02 -30.57 1.35
N PRO A 9 3.17 -31.24 0.54
CA PRO A 9 2.50 -30.60 -0.58
C PRO A 9 1.66 -29.39 -0.17
N ALA A 10 1.73 -28.33 -0.98
CA ALA A 10 1.02 -27.06 -0.72
C ALA A 10 -0.49 -27.22 -0.54
N ALA A 11 -1.12 -28.21 -1.17
CA ALA A 11 -2.55 -28.48 -1.07
C ALA A 11 -2.94 -28.96 0.35
N THR A 12 -2.22 -29.95 0.87
CA THR A 12 -2.41 -30.48 2.23
C THR A 12 -2.20 -29.41 3.29
N VAL A 13 -1.12 -28.63 3.14
CA VAL A 13 -0.85 -27.52 4.06
C VAL A 13 -1.94 -26.46 3.98
N ALA A 14 -2.35 -26.04 2.78
CA ALA A 14 -3.41 -25.04 2.62
C ALA A 14 -4.72 -25.45 3.29
N ALA A 15 -5.15 -26.71 3.08
CA ALA A 15 -6.33 -27.27 3.73
C ALA A 15 -6.21 -27.26 5.26
N GLY A 16 -5.07 -27.69 5.81
CA GLY A 16 -4.82 -27.70 7.25
C GLY A 16 -4.77 -26.32 7.92
N PHE A 17 -4.56 -25.24 7.15
CA PHE A 17 -4.61 -23.85 7.63
C PHE A 17 -5.91 -23.11 7.25
N GLY A 18 -6.87 -23.78 6.58
CA GLY A 18 -8.13 -23.15 6.17
C GLY A 18 -7.97 -22.05 5.12
N VAL A 19 -6.91 -22.10 4.30
CA VAL A 19 -6.64 -21.10 3.24
C VAL A 19 -6.68 -21.73 1.86
N SER A 20 -6.94 -20.92 0.83
CA SER A 20 -6.87 -21.40 -0.54
C SER A 20 -5.44 -21.84 -0.93
N LEU A 21 -5.33 -22.82 -1.82
CA LEU A 21 -4.04 -23.23 -2.43
C LEU A 21 -3.33 -22.04 -3.10
N ARG A 22 -4.09 -21.11 -3.70
CA ARG A 22 -3.54 -19.89 -4.32
C ARG A 22 -2.86 -18.99 -3.29
N THR A 23 -3.47 -18.83 -2.11
CA THR A 23 -2.88 -18.07 -0.99
C THR A 23 -1.59 -18.72 -0.53
N ALA A 24 -1.58 -20.04 -0.35
CA ALA A 24 -0.38 -20.77 0.07
C ALA A 24 0.77 -20.63 -0.94
N ARG A 25 0.48 -20.80 -2.24
CA ARG A 25 1.48 -20.59 -3.30
C ARG A 25 1.99 -19.15 -3.35
N LYS A 26 1.12 -18.16 -3.15
CA LYS A 26 1.52 -16.74 -3.08
C LYS A 26 2.52 -16.48 -1.95
N TRP A 27 2.25 -17.03 -0.76
CA TRP A 27 3.13 -16.89 0.39
C TRP A 27 4.48 -17.58 0.14
N MET A 28 4.47 -18.79 -0.43
CA MET A 28 5.72 -19.50 -0.79
C MET A 28 6.53 -18.74 -1.84
N LYS A 29 5.87 -18.15 -2.84
CA LYS A 29 6.54 -17.29 -3.83
C LYS A 29 7.23 -16.10 -3.16
N ARG A 30 6.53 -15.37 -2.28
CA ARG A 30 7.12 -14.25 -1.52
C ARG A 30 8.33 -14.68 -0.69
N TYR A 31 8.22 -15.81 0.01
CA TYR A 31 9.32 -16.36 0.81
C TYR A 31 10.54 -16.71 -0.05
N ARG A 32 10.35 -17.26 -1.25
CA ARG A 32 11.46 -17.52 -2.18
C ARG A 32 12.12 -16.25 -2.72
N GLU A 33 11.34 -15.18 -2.91
CA GLU A 33 11.83 -13.91 -3.47
C GLU A 33 12.62 -13.07 -2.45
N GLY A 34 12.28 -13.13 -1.16
CA GLY A 34 13.01 -12.33 -0.17
C GLY A 34 12.82 -12.78 1.28
N GLY A 35 12.72 -14.10 1.48
CA GLY A 35 12.76 -14.74 2.79
C GLY A 35 11.64 -14.33 3.73
N LEU A 36 11.94 -14.37 5.03
CA LEU A 36 10.99 -14.03 6.09
C LEU A 36 10.53 -12.56 6.01
N ALA A 37 11.42 -11.64 5.66
CA ALA A 37 11.08 -10.21 5.53
C ALA A 37 9.97 -9.95 4.49
N SER A 38 9.92 -10.75 3.43
CA SER A 38 8.91 -10.64 2.37
C SER A 38 7.52 -11.15 2.75
N LEU A 39 7.37 -11.75 3.94
CA LEU A 39 6.08 -12.18 4.48
C LEU A 39 5.41 -11.10 5.34
N ALA A 40 6.14 -10.06 5.75
CA ALA A 40 5.57 -8.91 6.44
C ALA A 40 4.52 -8.21 5.57
N ASP A 41 3.62 -7.46 6.22
CA ASP A 41 2.60 -6.70 5.51
C ASP A 41 3.24 -5.64 4.60
N ALA A 42 3.02 -5.83 3.30
CA ALA A 42 3.37 -4.83 2.32
C ALA A 42 2.36 -3.69 2.40
N SER A 43 2.85 -2.46 2.22
CA SER A 43 1.95 -1.32 2.04
C SER A 43 0.96 -1.62 0.92
N SER A 44 -0.33 -1.42 1.18
CA SER A 44 -1.36 -1.49 0.14
C SER A 44 -1.30 -0.29 -0.83
N ARG A 45 -0.41 0.68 -0.56
CA ARG A 45 -0.22 1.84 -1.42
C ARG A 45 0.46 1.41 -2.72
N PRO A 46 -0.02 1.88 -3.88
CA PRO A 46 0.65 1.60 -5.15
C PRO A 46 2.07 2.18 -5.13
N ARG A 47 3.02 1.46 -5.74
CA ARG A 47 4.43 1.90 -5.84
C ARG A 47 4.58 3.21 -6.62
N HIS A 48 3.72 3.41 -7.62
CA HIS A 48 3.72 4.59 -8.46
C HIS A 48 2.30 5.18 -8.55
N CYS A 49 2.18 6.48 -8.30
CA CYS A 49 0.94 7.24 -8.46
C CYS A 49 1.16 8.26 -9.57
N ARG A 50 0.41 8.15 -10.67
CA ARG A 50 0.56 9.06 -11.82
C ARG A 50 0.24 10.52 -11.49
N ASN A 51 -0.70 10.74 -10.58
CA ASN A 51 -1.14 12.07 -10.15
C ASN A 51 -0.58 12.41 -8.76
N ARG A 52 0.68 12.07 -8.49
CA ARG A 52 1.32 12.44 -7.23
C ARG A 52 1.55 13.95 -7.23
N LEU A 53 1.06 14.63 -6.21
CA LEU A 53 1.41 16.03 -5.96
C LEU A 53 2.92 16.17 -5.81
N THR A 54 3.48 17.26 -6.31
CA THR A 54 4.88 17.58 -6.04
C THR A 54 5.08 17.85 -4.55
N GLU A 55 6.30 17.64 -4.04
CA GLU A 55 6.61 17.95 -2.63
C GLU A 55 6.34 19.43 -2.30
N LEU A 56 6.55 20.31 -3.28
CA LEU A 56 6.24 21.73 -3.17
C LEU A 56 4.74 21.99 -3.00
N ASP A 57 3.88 21.33 -3.78
CA ASP A 57 2.43 21.48 -3.64
C ASP A 57 1.94 20.96 -2.30
N VAL A 58 2.46 19.82 -1.85
CA VAL A 58 2.14 19.25 -0.53
C VAL A 58 2.52 20.22 0.59
N SER A 59 3.73 20.78 0.53
CA SER A 59 4.22 21.77 1.51
C SER A 59 3.36 23.03 1.53
N ARG A 60 3.00 23.56 0.34
CA ARG A 60 2.11 24.72 0.22
C ARG A 60 0.71 24.45 0.79
N ILE A 61 0.11 23.30 0.50
CA ILE A 61 -1.19 22.90 1.07
C ILE A 61 -1.08 22.85 2.59
N PHE A 62 -0.03 22.23 3.14
CA PHE A 62 0.18 22.11 4.58
C PHE A 62 0.29 23.48 5.26
N GLU A 63 1.11 24.39 4.72
CA GLU A 63 1.28 25.73 5.26
C GLU A 63 -0.02 26.56 5.23
N LEU A 64 -0.82 26.44 4.17
CA LEU A 64 -2.11 27.14 4.09
C LEU A 64 -3.15 26.55 5.05
N ARG A 65 -3.16 25.21 5.24
CA ARG A 65 -3.99 24.57 6.27
C ARG A 65 -3.59 25.01 7.68
N LYS A 66 -2.29 25.13 7.96
CA LYS A 66 -1.77 25.66 9.24
C LYS A 66 -2.23 27.10 9.51
N LYS A 67 -2.38 27.90 8.46
CA LYS A 67 -2.99 29.25 8.50
C LYS A 67 -4.53 29.25 8.56
N ARG A 68 -5.16 28.09 8.76
CA ARG A 68 -6.62 27.87 8.83
C ARG A 68 -7.40 28.28 7.58
N GLN A 69 -6.78 28.25 6.39
CA GLN A 69 -7.53 28.43 5.15
C GLN A 69 -8.44 27.23 4.88
N THR A 70 -9.63 27.49 4.32
CA THR A 70 -10.54 26.42 3.89
C THR A 70 -9.96 25.66 2.71
N GLY A 71 -10.33 24.37 2.57
CA GLY A 71 -9.86 23.55 1.45
C GLY A 71 -10.20 24.16 0.08
N ASP A 72 -11.32 24.86 -0.03
CA ASP A 72 -11.75 25.54 -1.24
C ASP A 72 -10.87 26.76 -1.57
N ALA A 73 -10.53 27.56 -0.55
CA ALA A 73 -9.62 28.69 -0.72
C ALA A 73 -8.21 28.21 -1.14
N ILE A 74 -7.76 27.09 -0.59
CA ILE A 74 -6.47 26.48 -0.95
C ILE A 74 -6.49 25.98 -2.39
N ALA A 75 -7.55 25.26 -2.79
CA ALA A 75 -7.71 24.75 -4.15
C ALA A 75 -7.67 25.88 -5.18
N LEU A 76 -8.44 26.94 -4.94
CA LEU A 76 -8.46 28.12 -5.79
C LEU A 76 -7.09 28.80 -5.84
N ARG A 77 -6.45 29.00 -4.69
CA ARG A 77 -5.16 29.69 -4.58
C ARG A 77 -4.02 28.95 -5.28
N LEU A 78 -4.02 27.63 -5.24
CA LEU A 78 -2.96 26.79 -5.83
C LEU A 78 -3.29 26.31 -7.24
N GLY A 79 -4.48 26.61 -7.78
CA GLY A 79 -4.93 26.11 -9.08
C GLY A 79 -5.11 24.57 -9.10
N LEU A 80 -5.40 23.97 -7.95
CA LEU A 80 -5.57 22.53 -7.80
C LEU A 80 -7.06 22.16 -7.79
N CYS A 81 -7.38 20.95 -8.26
CA CYS A 81 -8.74 20.41 -8.12
C CYS A 81 -9.10 20.29 -6.63
N ARG A 82 -10.36 20.58 -6.26
CA ARG A 82 -10.87 20.38 -4.89
C ARG A 82 -10.57 18.96 -4.39
N SER A 83 -10.88 17.95 -5.19
CA SER A 83 -10.61 16.53 -4.86
C SER A 83 -9.14 16.21 -4.61
N THR A 84 -8.20 17.04 -5.06
CA THR A 84 -6.77 16.90 -4.76
C THR A 84 -6.43 17.47 -3.39
N VAL A 85 -7.02 18.60 -3.01
CA VAL A 85 -6.79 19.25 -1.71
C VAL A 85 -7.52 18.52 -0.57
N PHE A 86 -8.64 17.85 -0.82
CA PHE A 86 -9.44 17.13 0.19
C PHE A 86 -9.06 15.65 0.38
N ARG A 87 -8.03 15.15 -0.30
CA ARG A 87 -7.50 13.79 -0.11
C ARG A 87 -6.74 13.60 1.20
#